data_AF-A0A357CYJ4-F1
#
_entry.id   AF-A0A357CYJ4-F1
#
_cell.length_a   1.000
_cell.length_b   1.000
_cell.length_c   1.000
_cell.angle_alpha   90.00
_cell.angle_beta   90.00
_cell.angle_gamma   90.00
#
_symmetry.space_group_name_H-M   'P 1'
#
loop_
_entity.id
_entity.type
_entity.pdbx_description
1 polymer ?
#
loop_
_entity_poly.entity_id
_entity_poly.type
_entity_poly.pdbx_seq_one_letter_code
_entity_poly.pdbx_strand_id
1 'polypeptide(L)' 'MQGELQLLYAKEKCKDCFARFFCGGGCAANSLHSSGDINGTYEIGCVLHRKRIECAVMLKVAEAFPKE' A
#
# COMPACT_ATOMS: atom_id res chain seq x y z
N MET A 1 -11.92 16.98 -13.04
CA MET A 1 -11.38 17.70 -11.87
C MET A 1 -11.72 16.96 -10.57
N GLN A 2 -11.33 15.68 -10.45
CA GLN A 2 -11.61 14.82 -9.27
C GLN A 2 -10.42 13.90 -8.92
N GLY A 3 -9.25 14.11 -9.53
CA GLY A 3 -8.10 13.19 -9.43
C GLY A 3 -7.12 13.48 -8.29
N GLU A 4 -7.20 14.63 -7.62
CA GLU A 4 -6.20 15.05 -6.61
C GLU A 4 -6.57 14.64 -5.18
N LEU A 5 -7.79 14.13 -4.94
CA LEU A 5 -8.25 13.80 -3.58
C LEU A 5 -7.92 12.36 -3.13
N GLN A 6 -7.31 11.54 -3.98
CA GLN A 6 -6.94 10.16 -3.63
C GLN A 6 -5.52 10.09 -3.03
N LEU A 7 -5.44 9.61 -1.78
CA LEU A 7 -4.19 9.36 -1.03
C LEU A 7 -3.13 8.61 -1.85
N LEU A 8 -3.55 7.73 -2.74
CA LEU A 8 -2.70 6.98 -3.67
C LEU A 8 -1.83 7.88 -4.57
N TYR A 9 -2.40 8.95 -5.11
CA TYR A 9 -1.74 9.83 -6.09
C TYR A 9 -1.08 11.04 -5.42
N ALA A 10 -1.50 11.40 -4.20
CA ALA A 10 -0.93 12.52 -3.45
C ALA A 10 0.39 12.17 -2.73
N LYS A 11 0.64 10.88 -2.46
CA LYS A 11 1.84 10.43 -1.71
C LYS A 11 2.99 10.12 -2.66
N GLU A 12 4.10 10.87 -2.58
CA GLU A 12 5.27 10.69 -3.45
C GLU A 12 5.80 9.25 -3.44
N LYS A 13 5.94 8.65 -2.26
CA LYS A 13 6.41 7.26 -2.09
C LYS A 13 5.48 6.21 -2.71
N CYS A 14 4.23 6.55 -3.01
CA CYS A 14 3.29 5.62 -3.63
C CYS A 14 3.47 5.56 -5.16
N LYS A 15 4.14 6.54 -5.79
CA LYS A 15 4.32 6.57 -7.26
C LYS A 15 5.06 5.34 -7.77
N ASP A 16 6.15 4.94 -7.12
CA ASP A 16 6.97 3.80 -7.57
C ASP A 16 6.74 2.51 -6.75
N CYS A 17 5.69 2.46 -5.94
CA CYS A 17 5.39 1.31 -5.10
C CYS A 17 4.61 0.23 -5.85
N PHE A 18 5.15 -0.99 -5.92
CA PHE A 18 4.49 -2.13 -6.57
C PHE A 18 3.09 -2.45 -5.99
N ALA A 19 2.92 -2.17 -4.69
CA ALA A 19 1.72 -2.48 -3.93
C ALA A 19 0.65 -1.38 -4.00
N ARG A 20 0.89 -0.27 -4.72
CA ARG A 20 0.08 0.95 -4.63
C ARG A 20 -1.41 0.72 -4.95
N PHE A 21 -1.71 -0.15 -5.93
CA PHE A 21 -3.09 -0.49 -6.29
C PHE A 21 -3.71 -1.58 -5.41
N PHE A 22 -2.91 -2.32 -4.65
CA PHE A 22 -3.42 -3.26 -3.66
C PHE A 22 -3.75 -2.56 -2.34
N CYS A 23 -2.96 -1.55 -1.94
CA CYS A 23 -3.09 -0.90 -0.64
C CYS A 23 -3.82 0.46 -0.65
N GLY A 24 -4.05 1.05 -1.84
CA GLY A 24 -4.81 2.28 -2.01
C GLY A 24 -4.19 3.55 -1.39
N GLY A 25 -2.91 3.51 -1.02
CA GLY A 25 -2.24 4.64 -0.36
C GLY A 25 -2.29 4.62 1.18
N GLY A 26 -2.88 3.59 1.79
CA GLY A 26 -2.85 3.36 3.23
C GLY A 26 -3.75 4.30 4.06
N CYS A 27 -3.52 4.33 5.36
CA CYS A 27 -4.35 5.06 6.32
C CYS A 27 -3.92 6.53 6.46
N ALA A 28 -4.85 7.47 6.28
CA ALA A 28 -4.62 8.91 6.49
C ALA A 28 -4.31 9.23 7.95
N ALA A 29 -5.02 8.62 8.91
CA ALA A 29 -4.79 8.87 10.34
C ALA A 29 -3.37 8.45 10.78
N ASN A 30 -2.89 7.29 10.32
CA ASN A 30 -1.50 6.87 10.59
C ASN A 30 -0.48 7.75 9.88
N SER A 31 -0.80 8.25 8.68
CA SER A 31 0.06 9.20 7.97
C SER A 31 0.20 10.49 8.78
N LEU A 32 -0.92 11.08 9.22
CA LEU A 32 -0.94 12.28 10.06
C LEU A 32 -0.21 12.05 11.38
N HIS A 33 -0.50 10.95 12.08
CA HIS A 33 0.10 10.63 13.38
C HIS A 33 1.63 10.44 13.30
N SER A 34 2.12 9.78 12.25
CA SER A 34 3.55 9.43 12.14
C SER A 34 4.41 10.48 11.45
N SER A 35 3.84 11.24 10.51
CA SER A 35 4.58 12.19 9.67
C SER A 35 4.16 13.65 9.86
N GLY A 36 3.07 13.91 10.60
CA GLY A 36 2.49 15.25 10.74
C GLY A 36 1.70 15.73 9.51
N ASP A 37 1.65 14.93 8.43
CA ASP A 37 1.00 15.25 7.17
C ASP A 37 0.10 14.10 6.71
N ILE A 38 -1.13 14.41 6.30
CA ILE A 38 -2.04 13.44 5.69
C ILE A 38 -1.49 12.87 4.37
N ASN A 39 -0.62 13.62 3.67
CA ASN A 39 0.07 13.21 2.45
C ASN A 39 1.43 12.54 2.71
N GLY A 40 1.85 12.44 3.98
CA GLY A 40 3.02 11.65 4.34
C GLY A 40 2.71 10.15 4.36
N THR A 41 3.68 9.34 4.78
CA THR A 41 3.53 7.87 4.81
C THR A 41 3.99 7.30 6.14
N TYR A 42 3.24 6.33 6.65
CA TYR A 42 3.65 5.53 7.80
C TYR A 42 4.56 4.37 7.36
N GLU A 43 5.88 4.58 7.37
CA GLU A 43 6.86 3.69 6.74
C GLU A 43 6.78 2.23 7.21
N ILE A 44 6.80 1.99 8.53
CA ILE A 44 6.74 0.61 9.06
C ILE A 44 5.44 -0.10 8.66
N GLY A 45 4.31 0.62 8.63
CA GLY A 45 3.05 0.08 8.13
C GLY A 45 3.10 -0.25 6.64
N CYS A 46 3.75 0.59 5.83
CA CYS A 46 3.97 0.32 4.41
C CYS A 46 4.82 -0.94 4.20
N VAL A 47 5.93 -1.10 4.94
CA VAL A 47 6.79 -2.31 4.86
C VAL A 47 6.01 -3.58 5.20
N LEU A 48 5.30 -3.58 6.33
CA LEU A 48 4.51 -4.73 6.77
C LEU A 48 3.41 -5.08 5.77
N HIS A 49 2.72 -4.07 5.24
CA HIS A 49 1.62 -4.30 4.32
C HIS A 49 2.11 -4.79 2.94
N ARG A 50 3.26 -4.31 2.45
CA ARG A 50 3.91 -4.86 1.25
C ARG A 50 4.18 -6.36 1.39
N LYS A 51 4.74 -6.79 2.52
CA LYS A 51 4.96 -8.22 2.79
C LYS A 51 3.64 -9.01 2.86
N ARG A 52 2.60 -8.45 3.48
CA ARG A 52 1.27 -9.09 3.50
C ARG A 52 0.71 -9.31 2.10
N ILE A 53 0.90 -8.35 1.20
CA ILE A 53 0.48 -8.46 -0.20
C ILE A 53 1.31 -9.52 -0.93
N GLU A 54 2.63 -9.54 -0.76
CA GLU A 54 3.49 -10.62 -1.31
C GLU A 54 2.99 -12.01 -0.89
N CYS A 55 2.71 -12.19 0.41
CA CYS A 55 2.17 -13.45 0.92
C CYS A 55 0.79 -13.77 0.32
N ALA A 56 -0.11 -12.80 0.25
CA ALA A 56 -1.45 -13.01 -0.31
C ALA A 56 -1.40 -13.40 -1.79
N VAL A 57 -0.53 -12.76 -2.57
CA VAL A 57 -0.30 -13.12 -3.98
C VAL A 57 0.23 -14.55 -4.08
N MET A 58 1.21 -14.93 -3.26
CA MET A 58 1.72 -16.31 -3.27
C MET A 58 0.69 -17.34 -2.86
N LEU A 59 -0.20 -17.04 -1.91
CA LEU A 59 -1.30 -17.94 -1.56
C LEU A 59 -2.20 -18.19 -2.78
N LYS A 60 -2.52 -17.15 -3.56
CA LYS A 60 -3.29 -17.29 -4.81
C LYS A 60 -2.54 -18.07 -5.89
N VAL A 61 -1.22 -17.91 -5.98
CA VAL A 61 -0.40 -18.74 -6.87
C VAL A 61 -0.43 -20.21 -6.43
N ALA A 62 -0.30 -20.51 -5.14
CA ALA A 62 -0.35 -21.88 -4.63
C ALA A 62 -1.73 -22.53 -4.82
N GLU A 63 -2.83 -21.77 -4.67
CA GLU A 63 -4.18 -22.23 -4.99
C GLU A 63 -4.35 -22.53 -6.49
N ALA A 64 -3.77 -21.70 -7.36
CA ALA A 64 -3.85 -21.85 -8.82
C ALA A 64 -2.93 -22.95 -9.38
N PHE A 65 -1.82 -23.24 -8.69
CA PHE A 65 -0.82 -24.24 -9.07
C PHE A 65 -0.51 -25.16 -7.88
N PRO A 66 -1.41 -26.11 -7.55
CA PRO A 66 -1.18 -27.06 -6.47
C PRO A 66 0.09 -27.87 -6.72
N LYS A 67 0.93 -28.03 -5.69
CA LYS A 67 2.03 -28.99 -5.75
C LYS A 67 1.46 -30.39 -5.56
N GLU A 68 1.80 -31.29 -6.48
CA GLU A 68 1.49 -32.72 -6.40
C GLU A 68 1.99 -33.35 -5.09
#